data_AF-A0A0C3Q685-F1
#
_entry.id   AF-A0A0C3Q685-F1
#
_cell.length_a   1.000
_cell.length_b   1.000
_cell.length_c   1.000
_cell.angle_alpha   90.00
_cell.angle_beta   90.00
_cell.angle_gamma   90.00
#
_symmetry.space_group_name_H-M   'P 1'
#
loop_
_entity.id
_entity.type
_entity.pdbx_description
1 polymer ?
#
loop_
_entity_poly.entity_id
_entity_poly.type
_entity_poly.pdbx_seq_one_letter_code
_entity_poly.pdbx_strand_id
1 'polypeptide(L)'
;MARASSQRSKPSSEAQKKTYKLSTQERRAKKQAKEEKLDAVFADVKKVFHDKEDAVAALAIKYEIPEDTLRGLMGEAKMANSRSINAKNAYAHWRLHELNKDRPKGQKLSLKDFNRDYAGEYEDVDDETKQIAINALKEHRESKRIPIRKKGRAALRDVNGTMAKIATMADQLALRTDHQVLILASKTSHQSYAAPMAHVTSSAEGFTDTLFKTDIYATAHHFEAYGTEGSQGLAHSSRSVHSRLKGEVVGALKKNLKTVSDRRDASVSYEHFHHKVLLRYHVNLVGWPSNIPFKNPSELKRAHLKEIHALATSTPPQLHFITLNQEELSQCIEKRAEDEANGLVEPWVGNKRKTGNTAMSVSALPSSSSSANASDV
;
A
#
# COMPACT_ATOMS: atom_id res chain seq x y z
N MET A 1 -23.98 39.93 53.62
CA MET A 1 -23.81 38.59 53.00
C MET A 1 -22.56 38.61 52.14
N ALA A 2 -21.54 37.88 52.56
CA ALA A 2 -20.18 37.94 52.03
C ALA A 2 -20.04 37.15 50.71
N ARG A 3 -19.40 37.77 49.70
CA ARG A 3 -18.99 37.11 48.44
C ARG A 3 -17.70 36.34 48.69
N ALA A 4 -17.79 35.01 48.69
CA ALA A 4 -16.63 34.12 48.75
C ALA A 4 -15.98 34.00 47.36
N SER A 5 -14.68 34.31 47.32
CA SER A 5 -13.79 34.16 46.18
C SER A 5 -13.51 32.68 45.87
N SER A 6 -13.88 32.22 44.67
CA SER A 6 -13.53 30.89 44.18
C SER A 6 -12.04 30.82 43.84
N GLN A 7 -11.28 30.15 44.69
CA GLN A 7 -9.85 29.90 44.50
C GLN A 7 -9.59 28.97 43.32
N ARG A 8 -8.57 29.33 42.54
CA ARG A 8 -8.02 28.63 41.37
C ARG A 8 -7.22 27.42 41.86
N SER A 9 -7.68 26.20 41.58
CA SER A 9 -6.95 24.98 41.91
C SER A 9 -5.74 24.79 40.98
N LYS A 10 -4.59 24.45 41.57
CA LYS A 10 -3.33 24.10 40.87
C LYS A 10 -3.47 22.72 40.20
N PRO A 11 -2.78 22.46 39.08
CA PRO A 11 -2.83 21.17 38.40
C PRO A 11 -2.14 20.10 39.25
N SER A 12 -2.85 18.99 39.46
CA SER A 12 -2.35 17.82 40.17
C SER A 12 -1.15 17.20 39.45
N SER A 13 -0.14 16.90 40.27
CA SER A 13 1.10 16.18 40.02
C SER A 13 1.04 15.05 38.98
N GLU A 14 2.16 14.90 38.26
CA GLU A 14 2.57 13.74 37.47
C GLU A 14 2.21 12.40 38.14
N ALA A 15 1.04 11.87 37.81
CA ALA A 15 0.68 10.50 38.13
C ALA A 15 1.51 9.58 37.21
N GLN A 16 2.60 9.06 37.76
CA GLN A 16 3.44 8.02 37.19
C GLN A 16 2.58 6.89 36.60
N LYS A 17 2.54 6.80 35.26
CA LYS A 17 1.95 5.67 34.54
C LYS A 17 2.81 4.42 34.76
N LYS A 18 2.58 3.69 35.86
CA LYS A 18 3.11 2.33 36.02
C LYS A 18 2.35 1.40 35.06
N THR A 19 2.98 1.05 33.95
CA THR A 19 2.49 0.01 33.04
C THR A 19 2.55 -1.35 33.73
N TYR A 20 1.41 -1.85 34.21
CA TYR A 20 1.26 -3.21 34.71
C TYR A 20 1.48 -4.20 33.55
N LYS A 21 2.60 -4.93 33.57
CA LYS A 21 2.85 -6.03 32.61
C LYS A 21 2.04 -7.25 33.09
N LEU A 22 0.88 -7.50 32.46
CA LEU A 22 0.08 -8.70 32.72
C LEU A 22 0.93 -9.97 32.58
N SER A 23 0.75 -10.89 33.54
CA SER A 23 1.46 -12.16 33.60
C SER A 23 1.05 -13.09 32.45
N THR A 24 1.88 -14.09 32.13
CA THR A 24 1.60 -15.05 31.05
C THR A 24 0.32 -15.85 31.28
N GLN A 25 -0.04 -16.13 32.54
CA GLN A 25 -1.26 -16.83 32.90
C GLN A 25 -2.50 -15.94 32.73
N GLU A 26 -2.43 -14.67 33.13
CA GLU A 26 -3.54 -13.71 32.93
C GLU A 26 -3.79 -13.42 31.45
N ARG A 27 -2.75 -13.45 30.61
CA ARG A 27 -2.88 -13.34 29.15
C ARG A 27 -3.59 -14.54 28.54
N ARG A 28 -3.30 -15.77 29.01
CA ARG A 28 -3.99 -16.99 28.56
C ARG A 28 -5.45 -17.00 29.00
N ALA A 29 -5.74 -16.66 30.26
CA ALA A 29 -7.10 -16.56 30.76
C ALA A 29 -7.93 -15.49 30.01
N LYS A 30 -7.34 -14.32 29.71
CA LYS A 30 -7.99 -13.31 28.88
C LYS A 30 -8.16 -13.73 27.42
N LYS A 31 -7.31 -14.62 26.89
CA LYS A 31 -7.47 -15.17 25.54
C LYS A 31 -8.61 -16.18 25.51
N GLN A 32 -8.66 -17.10 26.46
CA GLN A 32 -9.75 -18.07 26.61
C GLN A 32 -11.09 -17.37 26.82
N ALA A 33 -11.17 -16.39 27.72
CA ALA A 33 -12.40 -15.61 27.93
C ALA A 33 -12.80 -14.75 26.71
N LYS A 34 -11.89 -14.49 25.76
CA LYS A 34 -12.22 -13.85 24.48
C LYS A 34 -12.73 -14.87 23.46
N GLU A 35 -12.11 -16.05 23.41
CA GLU A 35 -12.54 -17.17 22.55
C GLU A 35 -13.94 -17.63 22.96
N GLU A 36 -14.20 -17.85 24.25
CA GLU A 36 -15.54 -18.22 24.77
C GLU A 36 -16.61 -17.16 24.46
N LYS A 37 -16.25 -15.87 24.52
CA LYS A 37 -17.15 -14.78 24.12
C LYS A 37 -17.41 -14.77 22.62
N LEU A 38 -16.39 -15.06 21.81
CA LEU A 38 -16.53 -15.17 20.36
C LEU A 38 -17.43 -16.35 19.99
N ASP A 39 -17.23 -17.50 20.64
CA ASP A 39 -18.03 -18.70 20.43
C ASP A 39 -19.49 -18.47 20.84
N ALA A 40 -19.73 -17.79 21.96
CA ALA A 40 -21.07 -17.37 22.37
C ALA A 40 -21.73 -16.41 21.36
N VAL A 41 -20.99 -15.43 20.86
CA VAL A 41 -21.47 -14.51 19.82
C VAL A 41 -21.80 -15.26 18.53
N PHE A 42 -20.95 -16.21 18.10
CA PHE A 42 -21.23 -17.04 16.93
C PHE A 42 -22.46 -17.94 17.12
N ALA A 43 -22.67 -18.48 18.32
CA ALA A 43 -23.86 -19.25 18.64
C ALA A 43 -25.14 -18.40 18.54
N ASP A 44 -25.10 -17.16 19.03
CA ASP A 44 -26.24 -16.25 18.95
C ASP A 44 -26.48 -15.74 17.52
N VAL A 45 -25.42 -15.49 16.74
CA VAL A 45 -25.53 -15.16 15.31
C VAL A 45 -26.17 -16.30 14.51
N LYS A 46 -25.80 -17.56 14.78
CA LYS A 46 -26.42 -18.73 14.14
C LYS A 46 -27.92 -18.83 14.46
N LYS A 47 -28.33 -18.54 15.70
CA LYS A 47 -29.76 -18.50 16.06
C LYS A 47 -30.50 -17.44 15.24
N VAL A 48 -29.94 -16.24 15.09
CA VAL A 48 -30.56 -15.18 14.27
C VAL A 48 -30.73 -15.61 12.80
N PHE A 49 -29.81 -16.40 12.25
CA PHE A 49 -29.97 -16.95 10.89
C PHE A 49 -31.07 -18.01 10.82
N HIS A 50 -31.15 -18.92 11.79
CA HIS A 50 -32.23 -19.90 11.88
C HIS A 50 -33.60 -19.22 12.09
N ASP A 51 -33.68 -18.23 12.98
CA ASP A 51 -34.88 -17.44 13.21
C ASP A 51 -35.35 -16.71 11.94
N LYS A 52 -34.43 -16.28 11.09
CA LYS A 52 -34.74 -15.67 9.78
C LYS A 52 -35.27 -16.70 8.79
N GLU A 53 -34.66 -17.89 8.72
CA GLU A 53 -35.12 -18.97 7.84
C GLU A 53 -36.52 -19.45 8.26
N ASP A 54 -36.74 -19.63 9.56
CA ASP A 54 -38.04 -19.98 10.14
C ASP A 54 -39.08 -18.88 9.90
N ALA A 55 -38.69 -17.60 10.01
CA ALA A 55 -39.57 -16.49 9.68
C ALA A 55 -39.94 -16.45 8.19
N VAL A 56 -39.00 -16.75 7.29
CA VAL A 56 -39.27 -16.83 5.83
C VAL A 56 -40.22 -17.99 5.54
N ALA A 57 -39.99 -19.16 6.13
CA ALA A 57 -40.87 -20.33 5.97
C ALA A 57 -42.28 -20.05 6.53
N ALA A 58 -42.37 -19.42 7.70
CA ALA A 58 -43.65 -19.04 8.30
C ALA A 58 -44.41 -18.00 7.45
N LEU A 59 -43.70 -17.04 6.86
CA LEU A 59 -44.29 -16.06 5.93
C LEU A 59 -44.72 -16.71 4.61
N ALA A 60 -43.97 -17.68 4.11
CA ALA A 60 -44.30 -18.43 2.90
C ALA A 60 -45.59 -19.23 3.09
N ILE A 61 -45.74 -19.91 4.23
CA ILE A 61 -46.96 -20.64 4.59
C ILE A 61 -48.12 -19.66 4.82
N LYS A 62 -47.90 -18.57 5.55
CA LYS A 62 -48.96 -17.60 5.92
C LYS A 62 -49.58 -16.89 4.72
N TYR A 63 -48.79 -16.61 3.69
CA TYR A 63 -49.25 -15.85 2.52
C TYR A 63 -49.34 -16.70 1.24
N GLU A 64 -49.05 -18.01 1.32
CA GLU A 64 -48.99 -18.92 0.17
C GLU A 64 -48.06 -18.42 -0.96
N ILE A 65 -47.01 -17.70 -0.57
CA ILE A 65 -46.01 -17.15 -1.49
C ILE A 65 -44.80 -18.10 -1.49
N PRO A 66 -44.26 -18.50 -2.67
CA PRO A 66 -43.05 -19.31 -2.72
C PRO A 66 -41.91 -18.64 -1.96
N GLU A 67 -41.15 -19.40 -1.17
CA GLU A 67 -40.01 -18.89 -0.38
C GLU A 67 -39.03 -18.08 -1.23
N ASP A 68 -38.76 -18.51 -2.47
CA ASP A 68 -37.92 -17.82 -3.45
C ASP A 68 -38.40 -16.40 -3.84
N THR A 69 -39.69 -16.13 -3.64
CA THR A 69 -40.29 -14.82 -3.91
C THR A 69 -40.18 -13.92 -2.68
N LEU A 70 -40.33 -14.48 -1.48
CA LEU A 70 -40.09 -13.78 -0.21
C LEU A 70 -38.61 -13.43 -0.02
N ARG A 71 -37.71 -14.36 -0.33
CA ARG A 71 -36.26 -14.12 -0.39
C ARG A 71 -35.90 -13.00 -1.36
N GLY A 72 -36.55 -12.99 -2.54
CA GLY A 72 -36.41 -11.90 -3.51
C GLY A 72 -36.90 -10.54 -2.98
N LEU A 73 -38.00 -10.51 -2.21
CA LEU A 73 -38.51 -9.30 -1.55
C LEU A 73 -37.59 -8.80 -0.43
N MET A 74 -36.86 -9.71 0.22
CA MET A 74 -35.84 -9.38 1.22
C MET A 74 -34.51 -8.90 0.59
N GLY A 75 -34.46 -8.77 -0.74
CA GLY A 75 -33.31 -8.22 -1.44
C GLY A 75 -32.23 -9.23 -1.79
N GLU A 76 -32.51 -10.54 -1.74
CA GLU A 76 -31.61 -11.56 -2.30
C GLU A 76 -31.57 -11.41 -3.83
N ALA A 77 -30.44 -10.92 -4.36
CA ALA A 77 -30.32 -10.62 -5.79
C ALA A 77 -30.30 -11.89 -6.64
N LYS A 78 -31.34 -12.06 -7.47
CA LYS A 78 -31.35 -13.05 -8.54
C LYS A 78 -30.43 -12.59 -9.66
N MET A 79 -29.30 -13.28 -9.84
CA MET A 79 -28.49 -13.15 -11.06
C MET A 79 -29.33 -13.63 -12.24
N ALA A 80 -29.84 -12.71 -13.05
CA ALA A 80 -30.61 -13.06 -14.22
C ALA A 80 -29.68 -13.74 -15.25
N ASN A 81 -29.82 -15.06 -15.41
CA ASN A 81 -29.12 -15.78 -16.46
C ASN A 81 -29.47 -15.18 -17.82
N SER A 82 -28.46 -14.96 -18.66
CA SER A 82 -28.71 -14.54 -20.04
C SER A 82 -29.54 -15.62 -20.73
N ARG A 83 -30.69 -15.24 -21.30
CA ARG A 83 -31.56 -16.19 -22.00
C ARG A 83 -30.77 -16.95 -23.06
N SER A 84 -30.96 -18.27 -23.12
CA SER A 84 -30.38 -19.11 -24.16
C SER A 84 -30.75 -18.59 -25.56
N ILE A 85 -29.89 -18.88 -26.54
CA ILE A 85 -30.12 -18.44 -27.92
C ILE A 85 -31.22 -19.32 -28.51
N ASN A 86 -32.33 -18.69 -28.88
CA ASN A 86 -33.40 -19.35 -29.63
C ASN A 86 -33.10 -19.25 -31.13
N ALA A 87 -33.15 -20.37 -31.85
CA ALA A 87 -32.90 -20.47 -33.29
C ALA A 87 -33.76 -19.49 -34.11
N LYS A 88 -35.06 -19.34 -33.76
CA LYS A 88 -35.98 -18.42 -34.44
C LYS A 88 -35.55 -16.96 -34.27
N ASN A 89 -35.12 -16.59 -33.06
CA ASN A 89 -34.62 -15.24 -32.78
C ASN A 89 -33.27 -14.98 -33.46
N ALA A 90 -32.43 -16.03 -33.57
CA ALA A 90 -31.15 -15.95 -34.26
C ALA A 90 -31.34 -15.73 -35.76
N TYR A 91 -32.24 -16.50 -36.38
CA TYR A 91 -32.60 -16.34 -37.78
C TYR A 91 -33.19 -14.94 -38.06
N ALA A 92 -34.15 -14.50 -37.26
CA ALA A 92 -34.73 -13.17 -37.40
C ALA A 92 -33.66 -12.06 -37.30
N HIS A 93 -32.72 -12.16 -36.36
CA HIS A 93 -31.62 -11.20 -36.24
C HIS A 93 -30.69 -11.20 -37.45
N TRP A 94 -30.30 -12.40 -37.91
CA TRP A 94 -29.43 -12.56 -39.08
C TRP A 94 -30.08 -12.01 -40.35
N ARG A 95 -31.32 -12.42 -40.63
CA ARG A 95 -32.09 -12.00 -41.81
C ARG A 95 -32.41 -10.50 -41.78
N LEU A 96 -32.78 -9.98 -40.62
CA LEU A 96 -33.00 -8.54 -40.44
C LEU A 96 -31.72 -7.73 -40.67
N HIS A 97 -30.55 -8.29 -40.32
CA HIS A 97 -29.28 -7.64 -40.61
C HIS A 97 -29.00 -7.63 -42.11
N GLU A 98 -29.27 -8.72 -42.84
CA GLU A 98 -29.15 -8.77 -44.30
C GLU A 98 -30.06 -7.75 -44.99
N LEU A 99 -31.36 -7.75 -44.68
CA LEU A 99 -32.35 -6.86 -45.30
C LEU A 99 -32.09 -5.36 -45.01
N ASN A 100 -31.33 -5.06 -43.95
CA ASN A 100 -30.98 -3.70 -43.54
C ASN A 100 -29.58 -3.25 -43.96
N LYS A 101 -28.78 -4.09 -44.63
CA LYS A 101 -27.44 -3.69 -45.12
C LYS A 101 -27.54 -2.57 -46.15
N ASP A 102 -28.47 -2.68 -47.08
CA ASP A 102 -28.58 -1.77 -48.24
C ASP A 102 -29.57 -0.61 -48.02
N ARG A 103 -30.26 -0.57 -46.87
CA ARG A 103 -31.25 0.46 -46.56
C ARG A 103 -30.60 1.71 -45.94
N PRO A 104 -31.02 2.93 -46.31
CA PRO A 104 -30.49 4.16 -45.74
C PRO A 104 -30.83 4.31 -44.26
N LYS A 105 -30.02 5.08 -43.53
CA LYS A 105 -30.23 5.37 -42.11
C LYS A 105 -31.57 6.10 -41.93
N GLY A 106 -32.52 5.45 -41.27
CA GLY A 106 -33.88 5.96 -41.01
C GLY A 106 -34.99 5.12 -41.62
N GLN A 107 -34.69 4.32 -42.66
CA GLN A 107 -35.65 3.42 -43.32
C GLN A 107 -35.37 1.93 -43.03
N LYS A 108 -34.64 1.66 -41.94
CA LYS A 108 -34.33 0.29 -41.52
C LYS A 108 -35.60 -0.39 -41.02
N LEU A 109 -35.81 -1.62 -41.45
CA LEU A 109 -36.86 -2.48 -40.94
C LEU A 109 -36.70 -2.68 -39.44
N SER A 110 -37.79 -2.48 -38.72
CA SER A 110 -37.90 -2.87 -37.31
C SER A 110 -38.15 -4.37 -37.21
N LEU A 111 -37.82 -4.97 -36.06
CA LEU A 111 -38.16 -6.36 -35.77
C LEU A 111 -39.67 -6.62 -35.84
N LYS A 112 -40.50 -5.61 -35.53
CA LYS A 112 -41.95 -5.71 -35.62
C LYS A 112 -42.43 -5.86 -37.07
N ASP A 113 -41.88 -5.08 -37.99
CA ASP A 113 -42.22 -5.15 -39.41
C ASP A 113 -41.68 -6.43 -40.04
N PHE A 114 -40.47 -6.84 -39.63
CA PHE A 114 -39.90 -8.13 -40.04
C PHE A 114 -40.81 -9.30 -39.66
N ASN A 115 -41.30 -9.33 -38.42
CA ASN A 115 -42.22 -10.39 -37.98
C ASN A 115 -43.59 -10.34 -38.67
N ARG A 116 -44.01 -9.19 -39.24
CA ARG A 116 -45.25 -9.09 -40.01
C ARG A 116 -45.07 -9.67 -41.41
N ASP A 117 -43.97 -9.30 -42.07
CA ASP A 117 -43.80 -9.51 -43.51
C ASP A 117 -43.00 -10.79 -43.83
N TYR A 118 -42.18 -11.28 -42.90
CA TYR A 118 -41.19 -12.35 -43.13
C TYR A 118 -41.21 -13.46 -42.06
N ALA A 119 -42.19 -13.49 -41.16
CA ALA A 119 -42.22 -14.50 -40.09
C ALA A 119 -42.40 -15.94 -40.60
N GLY A 120 -43.06 -16.11 -41.76
CA GLY A 120 -43.25 -17.42 -42.40
C GLY A 120 -41.98 -18.00 -43.00
N GLU A 121 -41.01 -17.16 -43.43
CA GLU A 121 -39.77 -17.63 -44.08
C GLU A 121 -38.97 -18.59 -43.20
N TYR A 122 -39.10 -18.50 -41.88
CA TYR A 122 -38.36 -19.37 -40.96
C TYR A 122 -38.76 -20.85 -41.06
N GLU A 123 -40.01 -21.16 -41.43
CA GLU A 123 -40.51 -22.53 -41.49
C GLU A 123 -39.89 -23.31 -42.65
N ASP A 124 -39.53 -22.61 -43.73
CA ASP A 124 -38.96 -23.17 -44.96
C ASP A 124 -37.42 -23.21 -44.96
N VAL A 125 -36.77 -22.80 -43.87
CA VAL A 125 -35.31 -22.65 -43.82
C VAL A 125 -34.61 -23.95 -43.43
N ASP A 126 -33.57 -24.29 -44.19
CA ASP A 126 -32.67 -25.42 -43.93
C ASP A 126 -31.96 -25.31 -42.58
N ASP A 127 -31.70 -26.45 -41.95
CA ASP A 127 -31.05 -26.52 -40.64
C ASP A 127 -29.61 -25.97 -40.65
N GLU A 128 -28.91 -26.04 -41.78
CA GLU A 128 -27.58 -25.43 -41.95
C GLU A 128 -27.65 -23.90 -41.81
N THR A 129 -28.65 -23.28 -42.43
CA THR A 129 -28.86 -21.82 -42.35
C THR A 129 -29.27 -21.39 -40.94
N LYS A 130 -30.07 -22.20 -40.24
CA LYS A 130 -30.38 -21.96 -38.81
C LYS A 130 -29.12 -21.99 -37.96
N GLN A 131 -28.20 -22.92 -38.22
CA GLN A 131 -26.95 -23.02 -37.47
C GLN A 131 -26.01 -21.84 -37.73
N ILE A 132 -25.91 -21.38 -39.00
CA ILE A 132 -25.19 -20.15 -39.36
C ILE A 132 -25.76 -18.96 -38.60
N ALA A 133 -27.09 -18.81 -38.55
CA ALA A 133 -27.73 -17.71 -37.85
C ALA A 133 -27.48 -17.77 -36.32
N ILE A 134 -27.51 -18.96 -35.71
CA ILE A 134 -27.16 -19.16 -34.30
C ILE A 134 -25.72 -18.72 -34.02
N ASN A 135 -24.77 -19.14 -34.85
CA ASN A 135 -23.36 -18.78 -34.71
C ASN A 135 -23.14 -17.27 -34.88
N ALA A 136 -23.77 -16.66 -35.89
CA ALA A 136 -23.73 -15.21 -36.08
C ALA A 136 -24.29 -14.44 -34.87
N LEU A 137 -25.37 -14.93 -34.26
CA LEU A 137 -25.92 -14.31 -33.05
C LEU A 137 -25.01 -14.53 -31.82
N LYS A 138 -24.34 -15.67 -31.70
CA LYS A 138 -23.32 -15.92 -30.66
C LYS A 138 -22.17 -14.92 -30.79
N GLU A 139 -21.56 -14.82 -31.97
CA GLU A 139 -20.46 -13.89 -32.26
C GLU A 139 -20.89 -12.43 -32.01
N HIS A 140 -22.12 -12.07 -32.38
CA HIS A 140 -22.64 -10.74 -32.12
C HIS A 140 -22.87 -10.47 -30.61
N ARG A 141 -23.31 -11.47 -29.83
CA ARG A 141 -23.40 -11.35 -28.36
C ARG A 141 -22.01 -11.23 -27.73
N GLU A 142 -21.04 -12.00 -28.21
CA GLU A 142 -19.66 -11.97 -27.73
C GLU A 142 -18.95 -10.65 -28.04
N SER A 143 -19.07 -10.14 -29.27
CA SER A 143 -18.53 -8.82 -29.65
C SER A 143 -19.17 -7.66 -28.85
N LYS A 144 -20.43 -7.82 -28.43
CA LYS A 144 -21.11 -6.86 -27.54
C LYS A 144 -20.84 -7.09 -26.04
N ARG A 145 -20.24 -8.23 -25.65
CA ARG A 145 -19.94 -8.55 -24.25
C ARG A 145 -18.84 -7.67 -23.69
N ILE A 146 -17.88 -7.25 -24.53
CA ILE A 146 -16.76 -6.38 -24.15
C ILE A 146 -16.80 -5.10 -25.00
N PRO A 147 -17.79 -4.21 -24.79
CA PRO A 147 -17.87 -2.99 -25.58
C PRO A 147 -16.79 -2.00 -25.10
N ILE A 148 -15.74 -1.81 -25.91
CA ILE A 148 -14.77 -0.74 -25.67
C ILE A 148 -15.47 0.60 -25.92
N ARG A 149 -15.76 1.35 -24.84
CA ARG A 149 -16.41 2.65 -24.93
C ARG A 149 -15.41 3.71 -25.40
N LYS A 150 -15.51 4.12 -26.67
CA LYS A 150 -14.65 5.16 -27.27
C LYS A 150 -14.83 6.56 -26.66
N LYS A 151 -15.98 6.85 -26.03
CA LYS A 151 -16.28 8.17 -25.46
C LYS A 151 -16.03 8.17 -23.94
N GLY A 152 -15.18 9.08 -23.45
CA GLY A 152 -14.81 9.16 -22.03
C GLY A 152 -16.01 9.30 -21.07
N ARG A 153 -17.02 10.14 -21.39
CA ARG A 153 -18.23 10.27 -20.57
C ARG A 153 -19.07 8.99 -20.50
N ALA A 154 -19.13 8.23 -21.59
CA ALA A 154 -19.85 6.96 -21.61
C ALA A 154 -19.11 5.90 -20.77
N ALA A 155 -17.78 5.85 -20.85
CA ALA A 155 -16.95 5.00 -20.01
C ALA A 155 -17.11 5.35 -18.52
N LEU A 156 -17.13 6.65 -18.15
CA LEU A 156 -17.35 7.09 -16.77
C LEU A 156 -18.70 6.61 -16.21
N ARG A 157 -19.79 6.79 -16.97
CA ARG A 157 -21.13 6.34 -16.54
C ARG A 157 -21.18 4.82 -16.37
N ASP A 158 -20.51 4.09 -17.26
CA ASP A 158 -20.44 2.62 -17.22
C ASP A 158 -19.68 2.13 -15.98
N VAL A 159 -18.52 2.74 -15.68
CA VAL A 159 -17.73 2.47 -14.47
C VAL A 159 -18.55 2.75 -13.22
N ASN A 160 -19.15 3.95 -13.11
CA ASN A 160 -19.94 4.32 -11.93
C ASN A 160 -21.16 3.39 -11.73
N GLY A 161 -21.89 3.09 -12.81
CA GLY A 161 -23.05 2.21 -12.76
C GLY A 161 -22.70 0.76 -12.42
N THR A 162 -21.57 0.27 -12.93
CA THR A 162 -21.08 -1.08 -12.61
C THR A 162 -20.55 -1.15 -11.19
N MET A 163 -19.78 -0.14 -10.75
CA MET A 163 -19.23 -0.09 -9.40
C MET A 163 -20.33 -0.02 -8.34
N ALA A 164 -21.37 0.80 -8.57
CA ALA A 164 -22.52 0.84 -7.68
C ALA A 164 -23.19 -0.54 -7.53
N LYS A 165 -23.34 -1.30 -8.63
CA LYS A 165 -23.87 -2.67 -8.57
C LYS A 165 -22.94 -3.60 -7.81
N ILE A 166 -21.64 -3.55 -8.06
CA ILE A 166 -20.66 -4.40 -7.35
C ILE A 166 -20.69 -4.08 -5.85
N ALA A 167 -20.73 -2.80 -5.46
CA ALA A 167 -20.86 -2.40 -4.06
C ALA A 167 -22.12 -3.00 -3.42
N THR A 168 -23.29 -2.87 -4.06
CA THR A 168 -24.53 -3.47 -3.53
C THR A 168 -24.45 -4.99 -3.42
N MET A 169 -23.83 -5.67 -4.40
CA MET A 169 -23.64 -7.13 -4.35
C MET A 169 -22.64 -7.54 -3.27
N ALA A 170 -21.62 -6.73 -3.02
CA ALA A 170 -20.64 -6.96 -1.97
C ALA A 170 -21.26 -6.83 -0.58
N ASP A 171 -22.12 -5.82 -0.38
CA ASP A 171 -22.87 -5.64 0.86
C ASP A 171 -23.84 -6.81 1.08
N GLN A 172 -24.55 -7.23 0.03
CA GLN A 172 -25.41 -8.42 0.08
C GLN A 172 -24.62 -9.69 0.38
N LEU A 173 -23.43 -9.87 -0.21
CA LEU A 173 -22.53 -10.99 0.07
C LEU A 173 -22.10 -11.02 1.54
N ALA A 174 -21.75 -9.86 2.09
CA ALA A 174 -21.38 -9.74 3.48
C ALA A 174 -22.53 -10.07 4.42
N LEU A 175 -23.74 -9.62 4.09
CA LEU A 175 -24.93 -9.90 4.89
C LEU A 175 -25.35 -11.37 4.87
N ARG A 176 -25.10 -12.10 3.76
CA ARG A 176 -25.57 -13.49 3.58
C ARG A 176 -24.58 -14.57 3.99
N THR A 177 -23.28 -14.29 3.98
CA THR A 177 -22.24 -15.31 4.18
C THR A 177 -21.16 -14.89 5.18
N ASP A 178 -21.32 -13.76 5.85
CA ASP A 178 -20.33 -13.18 6.77
C ASP A 178 -18.96 -12.92 6.13
N HIS A 179 -18.89 -12.82 4.80
CA HIS A 179 -17.66 -12.51 4.09
C HIS A 179 -17.44 -10.99 4.05
N GLN A 180 -16.21 -10.56 4.29
CA GLN A 180 -15.84 -9.15 4.14
C GLN A 180 -15.23 -8.92 2.77
N VAL A 181 -15.56 -7.79 2.15
CA VAL A 181 -15.13 -7.46 0.79
C VAL A 181 -14.51 -6.08 0.77
N LEU A 182 -13.29 -6.00 0.25
CA LEU A 182 -12.59 -4.76 -0.10
C LEU A 182 -12.51 -4.67 -1.62
N ILE A 183 -13.04 -3.60 -2.19
CA ILE A 183 -13.01 -3.32 -3.62
C ILE A 183 -12.21 -2.05 -3.84
N LEU A 184 -11.18 -2.15 -4.67
CA LEU A 184 -10.43 -1.02 -5.18
C LEU A 184 -10.52 -1.01 -6.70
N ALA A 185 -10.90 0.13 -7.26
CA ALA A 185 -10.94 0.32 -8.70
C ALA A 185 -10.30 1.65 -9.06
N SER A 186 -9.36 1.60 -9.99
CA SER A 186 -8.65 2.78 -10.47
C SER A 186 -8.52 2.74 -11.98
N LYS A 187 -8.24 3.90 -12.57
CA LYS A 187 -7.89 4.01 -13.99
C LYS A 187 -6.43 3.61 -14.20
N THR A 188 -6.15 2.97 -15.33
CA THR A 188 -4.80 2.65 -15.80
C THR A 188 -4.26 3.68 -16.78
N SER A 189 -5.14 4.49 -17.38
CA SER A 189 -4.78 5.52 -18.36
C SER A 189 -5.03 6.91 -17.80
N HIS A 190 -4.05 7.80 -17.93
CA HIS A 190 -4.18 9.22 -17.55
C HIS A 190 -5.31 9.95 -18.30
N GLN A 191 -5.71 9.46 -19.48
CA GLN A 191 -6.76 10.06 -20.30
C GLN A 191 -8.19 9.76 -19.80
N SER A 192 -8.33 8.83 -18.83
CA SER A 192 -9.64 8.52 -18.25
C SER A 192 -10.05 9.57 -17.22
N TYR A 193 -11.33 9.95 -17.26
CA TYR A 193 -11.95 10.89 -16.31
C TYR A 193 -12.45 10.22 -15.03
N ALA A 194 -12.39 8.89 -14.92
CA ALA A 194 -12.84 8.19 -13.72
C ALA A 194 -11.89 8.45 -12.55
N ALA A 195 -12.45 8.86 -11.42
CA ALA A 195 -11.74 8.91 -10.16
C ALA A 195 -11.59 7.49 -9.59
N PRO A 196 -10.54 7.21 -8.79
CA PRO A 196 -10.47 5.98 -8.03
C PRO A 196 -11.69 5.81 -7.14
N MET A 197 -12.21 4.59 -7.09
CA MET A 197 -13.34 4.20 -6.27
C MET A 197 -12.87 3.13 -5.30
N ALA A 198 -13.29 3.28 -4.05
CA ALA A 198 -13.10 2.29 -3.01
C ALA A 198 -14.46 1.95 -2.40
N HIS A 199 -14.67 0.67 -2.11
CA HIS A 199 -15.82 0.20 -1.33
C HIS A 199 -15.36 -0.86 -0.35
N VAL A 200 -15.82 -0.75 0.88
CA VAL A 200 -15.57 -1.73 1.93
C VAL A 200 -16.86 -2.00 2.67
N THR A 201 -17.08 -3.28 2.97
CA THR A 201 -18.19 -3.72 3.81
C THR A 201 -18.01 -3.20 5.25
N SER A 202 -19.10 -2.83 5.91
CA SER A 202 -19.09 -2.08 7.17
C SER A 202 -18.21 -2.66 8.28
N SER A 203 -18.12 -3.98 8.41
CA SER A 203 -17.30 -4.62 9.46
C SER A 203 -15.79 -4.58 9.17
N ALA A 204 -15.38 -4.30 7.93
CA ALA A 204 -13.99 -4.11 7.54
C ALA A 204 -13.60 -2.63 7.42
N GLU A 205 -14.51 -1.72 7.79
CA GLU A 205 -14.23 -0.29 7.85
C GLU A 205 -13.08 -0.03 8.86
N GLY A 206 -12.03 0.63 8.40
CA GLY A 206 -10.82 0.85 9.19
C GLY A 206 -9.77 -0.29 9.15
N PHE A 207 -10.00 -1.38 8.41
CA PHE A 207 -8.97 -2.41 8.15
C PHE A 207 -7.70 -1.80 7.56
N THR A 208 -7.87 -0.91 6.56
CA THR A 208 -6.73 -0.26 5.91
C THR A 208 -6.02 0.73 6.83
N ASP A 209 -6.77 1.45 7.66
CA ASP A 209 -6.18 2.40 8.61
C ASP A 209 -5.42 1.68 9.73
N THR A 210 -5.97 0.59 10.27
CA THR A 210 -5.31 -0.16 11.35
C THR A 210 -4.07 -0.92 10.90
N LEU A 211 -4.11 -1.61 9.76
CA LEU A 211 -2.97 -2.42 9.28
C LEU A 211 -1.97 -1.61 8.45
N PHE A 212 -2.46 -0.79 7.52
CA PHE A 212 -1.60 -0.06 6.59
C PHE A 212 -1.35 1.38 7.01
N LYS A 213 -2.05 1.90 8.04
CA LYS A 213 -1.97 3.30 8.48
C LYS A 213 -2.26 4.27 7.33
N THR A 214 -3.17 3.85 6.46
CA THR A 214 -3.61 4.61 5.30
C THR A 214 -5.12 4.52 5.18
N ASP A 215 -5.74 5.65 4.93
CA ASP A 215 -7.15 5.71 4.55
C ASP A 215 -7.39 4.92 3.26
N ILE A 216 -8.60 4.35 3.13
CA ILE A 216 -8.98 3.49 2.01
C ILE A 216 -8.92 4.23 0.68
N TYR A 217 -9.32 5.50 0.65
CA TYR A 217 -9.24 6.32 -0.56
C TYR A 217 -7.78 6.64 -0.91
N ALA A 218 -6.93 6.85 0.09
CA ALA A 218 -5.49 6.99 -0.14
C ALA A 218 -4.90 5.69 -0.71
N THR A 219 -5.33 4.52 -0.25
CA THR A 219 -4.95 3.23 -0.85
C THR A 219 -5.44 3.11 -2.30
N ALA A 220 -6.66 3.56 -2.61
CA ALA A 220 -7.17 3.58 -3.98
C ALA A 220 -6.36 4.52 -4.90
N HIS A 221 -5.91 5.67 -4.40
CA HIS A 221 -5.01 6.56 -5.12
C HIS A 221 -3.61 5.97 -5.32
N HIS A 222 -3.06 5.26 -4.34
CA HIS A 222 -1.81 4.52 -4.54
C HIS A 222 -2.00 3.42 -5.60
N PHE A 223 -3.14 2.73 -5.57
CA PHE A 223 -3.46 1.71 -6.57
C PHE A 223 -3.61 2.30 -7.99
N GLU A 224 -4.15 3.52 -8.11
CA GLU A 224 -4.17 4.29 -9.35
C GLU A 224 -2.75 4.63 -9.82
N ALA A 225 -1.93 5.22 -8.96
CA ALA A 225 -0.55 5.57 -9.28
C ALA A 225 0.26 4.35 -9.75
N TYR A 226 0.02 3.20 -9.12
CA TYR A 226 0.59 1.92 -9.57
C TYR A 226 0.07 1.51 -10.95
N GLY A 227 -1.23 1.62 -11.20
CA GLY A 227 -1.85 1.25 -12.46
C GLY A 227 -1.41 2.11 -13.64
N THR A 228 -1.07 3.39 -13.41
CA THR A 228 -0.64 4.32 -14.46
C THR A 228 0.87 4.31 -14.69
N GLU A 229 1.67 4.26 -13.61
CA GLU A 229 3.14 4.48 -13.65
C GLU A 229 3.94 3.28 -13.10
N GLY A 230 3.27 2.20 -12.70
CA GLY A 230 3.91 1.03 -12.10
C GLY A 230 4.48 1.30 -10.71
N SER A 231 5.51 0.56 -10.32
CA SER A 231 6.18 0.72 -9.02
C SER A 231 6.82 2.10 -8.82
N GLN A 232 7.07 2.85 -9.90
CA GLN A 232 7.56 4.22 -9.82
C GLN A 232 6.47 5.19 -9.29
N GLY A 233 5.20 4.96 -9.65
CA GLY A 233 4.06 5.75 -9.16
C GLY A 233 3.90 5.73 -7.64
N LEU A 234 4.16 4.60 -6.99
CA LEU A 234 4.19 4.50 -5.51
C LEU A 234 5.44 5.16 -4.90
N ALA A 235 6.58 5.07 -5.59
CA ALA A 235 7.86 5.59 -5.11
C ALA A 235 7.94 7.12 -5.11
N HIS A 236 6.95 7.81 -5.69
CA HIS A 236 6.83 9.27 -5.65
C HIS A 236 6.30 9.83 -4.32
N SER A 237 6.06 8.98 -3.29
CA SER A 237 5.92 9.47 -1.91
C SER A 237 7.13 10.34 -1.53
N SER A 238 6.88 11.51 -0.93
CA SER A 238 7.92 12.50 -0.63
C SER A 238 9.08 11.93 0.22
N ARG A 239 8.78 10.95 1.07
CA ARG A 239 9.75 10.27 1.94
C ARG A 239 10.63 9.26 1.19
N SER A 240 10.08 8.50 0.23
CA SER A 240 10.85 7.56 -0.58
C SER A 240 11.78 8.28 -1.55
N VAL A 241 11.33 9.39 -2.16
CA VAL A 241 12.19 10.24 -3.01
C VAL A 241 13.37 10.81 -2.21
N HIS A 242 13.13 11.28 -0.98
CA HIS A 242 14.18 11.83 -0.13
C HIS A 242 15.18 10.76 0.33
N SER A 243 14.70 9.56 0.68
CA SER A 243 15.58 8.42 1.04
C SER A 243 16.44 7.97 -0.16
N ARG A 244 15.84 7.90 -1.35
CA ARG A 244 16.55 7.54 -2.59
C ARG A 244 17.65 8.56 -2.92
N LEU A 245 17.31 9.85 -2.91
CA LEU A 245 18.27 10.93 -3.14
C LEU A 245 19.45 10.90 -2.16
N LYS A 246 19.19 10.58 -0.88
CA LYS A 246 20.27 10.39 0.11
C LYS A 246 21.20 9.24 -0.28
N GLY A 247 20.61 8.09 -0.65
CA GLY A 247 21.36 6.92 -1.08
C GLY A 247 22.20 7.19 -2.33
N GLU A 248 21.64 7.89 -3.31
CA GLU A 248 22.31 8.28 -4.56
C GLU A 248 23.49 9.23 -4.29
N VAL A 249 23.30 10.29 -3.49
CA VAL A 249 24.38 11.24 -3.12
C VAL A 249 25.50 10.53 -2.35
N VAL A 250 25.17 9.76 -1.32
CA VAL A 250 26.18 9.03 -0.53
C VAL A 250 26.90 7.99 -1.38
N GLY A 251 26.17 7.31 -2.27
CA GLY A 251 26.72 6.34 -3.22
C GLY A 251 27.70 6.99 -4.20
N ALA A 252 27.35 8.13 -4.77
CA ALA A 252 28.19 8.88 -5.70
C ALA A 252 29.49 9.36 -5.02
N LEU A 253 29.38 9.99 -3.85
CA LEU A 253 30.55 10.46 -3.08
C LEU A 253 31.45 9.29 -2.65
N LYS A 254 30.86 8.18 -2.19
CA LYS A 254 31.62 7.00 -1.78
C LYS A 254 32.32 6.34 -2.97
N LYS A 255 31.66 6.26 -4.12
CA LYS A 255 32.26 5.73 -5.35
C LYS A 255 33.44 6.59 -5.77
N ASN A 256 33.25 7.91 -5.80
CA ASN A 256 34.30 8.86 -6.15
C ASN A 256 35.50 8.79 -5.20
N LEU A 257 35.27 8.76 -3.87
CA LEU A 257 36.33 8.61 -2.87
C LEU A 257 37.14 7.33 -3.09
N LYS A 258 36.47 6.19 -3.30
CA LYS A 258 37.16 4.91 -3.51
C LYS A 258 38.01 4.90 -4.78
N THR A 259 37.54 5.56 -5.84
CA THR A 259 38.29 5.70 -7.10
C THR A 259 39.52 6.57 -6.91
N VAL A 260 39.42 7.67 -6.17
CA VAL A 260 40.50 8.65 -5.98
C VAL A 260 41.52 8.18 -4.94
N SER A 261 41.08 7.52 -3.86
CA SER A 261 41.96 7.07 -2.78
C SER A 261 42.57 5.67 -2.99
N ASP A 262 42.21 5.00 -4.09
CA ASP A 262 42.56 3.59 -4.41
C ASP A 262 42.34 2.60 -3.25
N ARG A 263 41.33 2.86 -2.42
CA ARG A 263 41.01 2.03 -1.23
C ARG A 263 39.56 1.59 -1.24
N ARG A 264 39.35 0.28 -1.29
CA ARG A 264 38.01 -0.31 -1.38
C ARG A 264 37.18 -0.18 -0.09
N ASP A 265 37.85 -0.01 1.05
CA ASP A 265 37.27 0.15 2.38
C ASP A 265 37.06 1.63 2.78
N ALA A 266 37.39 2.58 1.89
CA ALA A 266 37.26 4.00 2.18
C ALA A 266 35.81 4.39 2.51
N SER A 267 35.68 5.16 3.59
CA SER A 267 34.39 5.67 4.08
C SER A 267 34.53 7.14 4.45
N VAL A 268 33.55 7.95 4.03
CA VAL A 268 33.50 9.37 4.37
C VAL A 268 33.02 9.51 5.82
N SER A 269 33.80 10.20 6.65
CA SER A 269 33.38 10.66 7.97
C SER A 269 33.16 12.17 7.89
N TYR A 270 31.93 12.64 8.07
CA TYR A 270 31.61 14.07 7.93
C TYR A 270 32.01 14.87 9.18
N GLU A 271 31.80 14.33 10.38
CA GLU A 271 32.18 14.99 11.66
C GLU A 271 33.68 15.16 11.80
N HIS A 272 34.46 14.16 11.36
CA HIS A 272 35.91 14.11 11.54
C HIS A 272 36.62 14.09 10.19
N PHE A 273 36.12 14.86 9.23
CA PHE A 273 36.54 14.84 7.84
C PHE A 273 38.05 14.99 7.68
N HIS A 274 38.61 16.01 8.32
CA HIS A 274 40.02 16.31 8.16
C HIS A 274 40.93 15.19 8.70
N HIS A 275 40.63 14.54 9.83
CA HIS A 275 41.48 13.44 10.32
C HIS A 275 41.21 12.11 9.63
N LYS A 276 39.94 11.72 9.49
CA LYS A 276 39.56 10.39 9.02
C LYS A 276 39.48 10.27 7.51
N VAL A 277 39.38 11.37 6.78
CA VAL A 277 39.33 11.41 5.32
C VAL A 277 40.58 12.09 4.76
N LEU A 278 40.80 13.37 5.08
CA LEU A 278 41.89 14.16 4.50
C LEU A 278 43.27 13.60 4.86
N LEU A 279 43.60 13.47 6.15
CA LEU A 279 44.91 12.94 6.58
C LEU A 279 45.08 11.44 6.31
N ARG A 280 44.01 10.65 6.39
CA ARG A 280 44.06 9.19 6.25
C ARG A 280 44.17 8.72 4.80
N TYR A 281 43.51 9.44 3.89
CA TYR A 281 43.44 9.07 2.48
C TYR A 281 44.20 10.03 1.58
N HIS A 282 44.65 11.19 2.08
CA HIS A 282 45.28 12.25 1.29
C HIS A 282 44.37 12.77 0.17
N VAL A 283 43.10 12.97 0.52
CA VAL A 283 42.06 13.36 -0.44
C VAL A 283 41.24 14.51 0.13
N ASN A 284 41.00 15.55 -0.67
CA ASN A 284 40.13 16.67 -0.33
C ASN A 284 38.83 16.67 -1.16
N LEU A 285 37.77 17.25 -0.63
CA LEU A 285 36.48 17.39 -1.32
C LEU A 285 36.38 18.79 -1.94
N VAL A 286 36.14 18.86 -3.25
CA VAL A 286 36.01 20.12 -4.00
C VAL A 286 34.60 20.24 -4.58
N GLY A 287 34.10 21.48 -4.64
CA GLY A 287 32.78 21.79 -5.19
C GLY A 287 31.62 21.67 -4.20
N TRP A 288 31.89 21.68 -2.89
CA TRP A 288 30.82 21.77 -1.90
C TRP A 288 30.24 23.20 -1.86
N PRO A 289 28.92 23.37 -2.03
CA PRO A 289 28.28 24.68 -2.08
C PRO A 289 28.36 25.44 -0.74
N SER A 290 28.72 26.73 -0.78
CA SER A 290 28.97 27.57 0.41
C SER A 290 27.71 27.88 1.23
N ASN A 291 26.54 27.85 0.59
CA ASN A 291 25.22 28.03 1.20
C ASN A 291 24.74 26.79 1.99
N ILE A 292 25.44 25.64 1.90
CA ILE A 292 25.01 24.39 2.53
C ILE A 292 26.01 23.96 3.60
N PRO A 293 25.58 23.76 4.86
CA PRO A 293 26.49 23.31 5.92
C PRO A 293 27.07 21.94 5.59
N PHE A 294 28.37 21.77 5.79
CA PHE A 294 29.06 20.51 5.56
C PHE A 294 28.68 19.48 6.63
N LYS A 295 27.63 18.69 6.35
CA LYS A 295 27.08 17.66 7.24
C LYS A 295 26.75 16.39 6.46
N ASN A 296 26.48 15.33 7.19
CA ASN A 296 26.01 14.07 6.61
C ASN A 296 24.75 14.33 5.76
N PRO A 297 24.67 13.83 4.50
CA PRO A 297 23.49 13.94 3.65
C PRO A 297 22.17 13.51 4.33
N SER A 298 22.24 12.62 5.33
CA SER A 298 21.08 12.21 6.12
C SER A 298 20.45 13.33 6.96
N GLU A 299 21.23 14.33 7.37
CA GLU A 299 20.80 15.47 8.20
C GLU A 299 20.43 16.71 7.38
N LEU A 300 20.70 16.70 6.07
CA LEU A 300 20.44 17.84 5.19
C LEU A 300 18.95 17.94 4.80
N LYS A 301 18.48 19.17 4.63
CA LYS A 301 17.14 19.47 4.14
C LYS A 301 16.99 19.00 2.69
N ARG A 302 15.75 18.71 2.27
CA ARG A 302 15.44 18.21 0.91
C ARG A 302 15.92 19.14 -0.21
N ALA A 303 15.80 20.46 -0.04
CA ALA A 303 16.26 21.43 -1.03
C ALA A 303 17.77 21.31 -1.26
N HIS A 304 18.55 21.29 -0.18
CA HIS A 304 20.01 21.18 -0.23
C HIS A 304 20.47 19.85 -0.85
N LEU A 305 19.74 18.75 -0.57
CA LEU A 305 20.06 17.45 -1.18
C LEU A 305 19.84 17.41 -2.69
N LYS A 306 18.85 18.12 -3.22
CA LYS A 306 18.64 18.19 -4.67
C LYS A 306 19.79 18.92 -5.35
N GLU A 307 20.24 20.02 -4.75
CA GLU A 307 21.36 20.81 -5.24
C GLU A 307 22.66 20.00 -5.20
N ILE A 308 22.97 19.36 -4.08
CA ILE A 308 24.12 18.45 -3.96
C ILE A 308 24.04 17.29 -4.96
N HIS A 309 22.86 16.68 -5.12
CA HIS A 309 22.67 15.60 -6.09
C HIS A 309 22.94 16.06 -7.52
N ALA A 310 22.51 17.27 -7.89
CA ALA A 310 22.79 17.85 -9.20
C ALA A 310 24.30 18.06 -9.42
N LEU A 311 25.01 18.59 -8.41
CA LEU A 311 26.46 18.83 -8.48
C LEU A 311 27.29 17.52 -8.50
N ALA A 312 26.85 16.49 -7.77
CA ALA A 312 27.53 15.19 -7.73
C ALA A 312 27.32 14.36 -9.00
N THR A 313 26.19 14.57 -9.69
CA THR A 313 25.78 13.78 -10.86
C THR A 313 25.99 14.53 -12.19
N SER A 314 26.42 15.80 -12.14
CA SER A 314 26.74 16.56 -13.35
C SER A 314 27.86 15.88 -14.14
N THR A 315 27.89 16.09 -15.45
CA THR A 315 28.97 15.60 -16.31
C THR A 315 29.66 16.82 -16.94
N PRO A 316 30.89 17.20 -16.53
CA PRO A 316 31.72 16.60 -15.47
C PRO A 316 31.18 16.85 -14.04
N PRO A 317 31.52 15.99 -13.07
CA PRO A 317 31.05 16.13 -11.68
C PRO A 317 31.66 17.36 -11.04
N GLN A 318 30.84 18.31 -10.62
CA GLN A 318 31.31 19.52 -9.95
C GLN A 318 31.67 19.24 -8.49
N LEU A 319 30.95 18.33 -7.84
CA LEU A 319 31.26 17.85 -6.50
C LEU A 319 32.01 16.51 -6.57
N HIS A 320 33.31 16.53 -6.32
CA HIS A 320 34.16 15.34 -6.37
C HIS A 320 35.37 15.46 -5.44
N PHE A 321 36.02 14.32 -5.20
CA PHE A 321 37.25 14.23 -4.44
C PHE A 321 38.48 14.37 -5.33
N ILE A 322 39.53 14.99 -4.82
CA ILE A 322 40.82 15.16 -5.51
C ILE A 322 41.94 14.66 -4.58
N THR A 323 42.92 13.94 -5.14
CA THR A 323 44.14 13.55 -4.42
C THR A 323 44.99 14.78 -4.13
N LEU A 324 45.40 14.95 -2.88
CA LEU A 324 46.32 16.00 -2.46
C LEU A 324 47.75 15.56 -2.69
N ASN A 325 48.57 16.48 -3.20
CA ASN A 325 50.02 16.31 -3.21
C ASN A 325 50.62 16.52 -1.80
N GLN A 326 51.84 16.04 -1.58
CA GLN A 326 52.51 16.11 -0.27
C GLN A 326 52.64 17.55 0.25
N GLU A 327 52.90 18.52 -0.64
CA GLU A 327 53.00 19.95 -0.33
C GLU A 327 51.63 20.57 0.02
N GLU A 328 50.57 20.14 -0.65
CA GLU A 328 49.21 20.61 -0.35
C GLU A 328 48.71 20.03 0.97
N LEU A 329 49.11 18.79 1.28
CA LEU A 329 48.83 18.14 2.55
C LEU A 329 49.53 18.86 3.70
N SER A 330 50.81 19.25 3.56
CA SER A 330 51.52 20.00 4.59
C SER A 330 50.88 21.37 4.82
N GLN A 331 50.50 22.07 3.75
CA GLN A 331 49.77 23.34 3.87
C GLN A 331 48.41 23.19 4.56
N CYS A 332 47.69 22.09 4.31
CA CYS A 332 46.42 21.82 5.02
C CYS A 332 46.66 21.53 6.51
N ILE A 333 47.74 20.82 6.85
CA ILE A 333 48.14 20.54 8.24
C ILE A 333 48.52 21.84 8.96
N GLU A 334 49.32 22.68 8.32
CA GLU A 334 49.78 23.97 8.87
C GLU A 334 48.61 24.93 9.11
N LYS A 335 47.73 25.13 8.12
CA LYS A 335 46.52 25.96 8.27
C LYS A 335 45.64 25.49 9.41
N ARG A 336 45.52 24.18 9.60
CA ARG A 336 44.72 23.66 10.70
C ARG A 336 45.41 23.83 12.05
N ALA A 337 46.73 23.70 12.11
CA ALA A 337 47.49 24.00 13.33
C ALA A 337 47.32 25.48 13.73
N GLU A 338 47.28 26.38 12.75
CA GLU A 338 46.95 27.80 12.95
C GLU A 338 45.51 27.99 13.45
N ASP A 339 44.52 27.31 12.85
CA ASP A 339 43.11 27.38 13.29
C ASP A 339 42.89 26.80 14.70
N GLU A 340 43.63 25.75 15.06
CA GLU A 340 43.64 25.16 16.41
C GLU A 340 44.31 26.11 17.42
N ALA A 341 45.41 26.76 17.04
CA ALA A 341 46.07 27.78 17.85
C ALA A 341 45.20 29.03 18.06
N ASN A 342 44.40 29.39 17.05
CA ASN A 342 43.42 30.48 17.10
C ASN A 342 42.10 30.10 17.81
N GLY A 343 41.95 28.84 18.23
CA GLY A 343 40.77 28.35 18.95
C GLY A 343 39.49 28.25 18.11
N LEU A 344 39.60 28.28 16.77
CA LEU A 344 38.47 28.16 15.85
C LEU A 344 37.99 26.72 15.68
N VAL A 345 38.87 25.75 15.96
CA VAL A 345 38.59 24.31 15.83
C VAL A 345 39.04 23.59 17.10
N GLU A 346 38.17 22.72 17.64
CA GLU A 346 38.53 21.91 18.80
C GLU A 346 39.61 20.87 18.45
N PRO A 347 40.65 20.70 19.29
CA PRO A 347 41.70 19.72 19.07
C PRO A 347 41.13 18.30 19.13
N TRP A 348 41.46 17.49 18.13
CA TRP A 348 40.94 16.13 18.03
C TRP A 348 41.57 15.22 19.10
N VAL A 349 40.78 14.89 20.11
CA VAL A 349 41.11 13.83 21.07
C VAL A 349 40.69 12.51 20.42
N GLY A 350 41.65 11.74 19.90
CA GLY A 350 41.39 10.46 19.25
C GLY A 350 40.49 9.53 20.07
N ASN A 351 39.81 8.59 19.41
CA ASN A 351 38.87 7.67 20.06
C ASN A 351 39.52 6.99 21.28
N LYS A 352 39.17 7.41 22.50
CA LYS A 352 39.54 6.71 23.74
C LYS A 352 39.05 5.27 23.61
N ARG A 353 39.98 4.32 23.48
CA ARG A 353 39.67 2.89 23.61
C ARG A 353 39.01 2.71 24.97
N LYS A 354 37.76 2.27 24.96
CA LYS A 354 37.02 1.88 26.17
C LYS A 354 37.70 0.63 26.72
N THR A 355 38.71 0.79 27.57
CA THR A 355 39.31 -0.28 28.34
C THR A 355 38.23 -0.82 29.27
N GLY A 356 37.83 -2.08 29.05
CA GLY A 356 36.86 -2.78 29.88
C GLY A 356 37.42 -2.96 31.28
N ASN A 357 36.70 -2.41 32.26
CA ASN A 357 37.01 -2.55 33.67
C ASN A 357 36.44 -3.90 34.14
N THR A 358 37.22 -4.97 34.05
CA THR A 358 36.94 -6.25 34.74
C THR A 358 37.84 -6.30 35.97
N ALA A 359 37.36 -5.77 37.08
CA ALA A 359 38.00 -5.92 38.38
C ALA A 359 37.74 -7.34 38.90
N MET A 360 38.80 -8.15 38.94
CA MET A 360 38.84 -9.41 39.70
C MET A 360 38.77 -9.09 41.19
N SER A 361 37.71 -9.52 41.86
CA SER A 361 37.65 -9.57 43.31
C SER A 361 38.36 -10.84 43.80
N VAL A 362 39.59 -10.66 44.28
CA VAL A 362 40.27 -11.64 45.13
C VAL A 362 39.75 -11.43 46.55
N SER A 363 39.00 -12.39 47.10
CA SER A 363 38.68 -12.45 48.52
C SER A 363 39.25 -13.74 49.11
N ALA A 364 40.10 -13.54 50.12
CA ALA A 364 40.89 -14.53 50.81
C ALA A 364 40.09 -15.59 51.58
N LEU A 365 40.73 -16.74 51.74
CA LEU A 365 40.41 -17.85 52.66
C LEU A 365 40.23 -17.37 54.11
N PRO A 366 39.59 -18.21 54.94
CA PRO A 366 40.42 -18.79 56.00
C PRO A 366 40.31 -20.31 56.13
N SER A 367 41.42 -20.84 56.61
CA SER A 367 41.74 -22.21 57.02
C SER A 367 40.81 -22.79 58.10
N SER A 368 40.50 -24.08 57.98
CA SER A 368 40.31 -24.97 59.12
C SER A 368 40.80 -26.38 58.78
N SER A 369 41.56 -26.93 59.71
CA SER A 369 42.37 -28.14 59.71
C SER A 369 41.61 -29.44 59.99
N SER A 370 42.23 -30.57 59.57
CA SER A 370 42.14 -31.96 60.09
C SER A 370 40.79 -32.68 59.93
N SER A 371 40.66 -33.97 59.57
CA SER A 371 41.53 -35.15 59.71
C SER A 371 41.07 -36.34 58.83
N ALA A 372 42.05 -37.11 58.34
CA ALA A 372 42.14 -38.59 58.24
C ALA A 372 40.97 -39.49 57.75
N ASN A 373 41.25 -40.26 56.68
CA ASN A 373 41.23 -41.74 56.55
C ASN A 373 41.00 -42.13 55.07
N ALA A 374 41.96 -42.78 54.37
CA ALA A 374 42.34 -44.21 54.38
C ALA A 374 41.62 -45.04 53.29
N SER A 375 42.39 -45.39 52.25
CA SER A 375 42.51 -46.67 51.50
C SER A 375 41.29 -47.51 51.05
N ASP A 376 41.47 -48.07 49.84
CA ASP A 376 40.83 -49.22 49.18
C ASP A 376 39.36 -49.02 48.74
N VAL A 377 38.97 -49.16 47.46
CA VAL A 377 39.13 -50.27 46.50
C VAL A 377 39.19 -49.77 45.06
#